data_AF-A0A8H7K8P3-F1
#
_entry.id   AF-A0A8H7K8P3-F1
#
_cell.length_a   1.000
_cell.length_b   1.000
_cell.length_c   1.000
_cell.angle_alpha   90.00
_cell.angle_beta   90.00
_cell.angle_gamma   90.00
#
_symmetry.space_group_name_H-M   'P 1'
#
loop_
_entity.id
_entity.type
_entity.pdbx_description
1 polymer ?
#
loop_
_entity_poly.entity_id
_entity_poly.type
_entity_poly.pdbx_seq_one_letter_code
_entity_poly.pdbx_strand_id
1 'polypeptide(L)'
;MVKVAIAGGTGVMGKTLDINTKTSIPHVVVDYNDIEDLVKVLEEHEIHTIISAFGINGTSLSISQANLTKAAESSSVTKRFIPSSFAIKYPVSGTQILPPLQSYFDSLDLLKTTSLEWAVVHNGTFLDYFFPLPSTALDLPEWPRELRIVGETLTFNKLITLAENATGKKFDVKYDSLETLKKSQITELPGHENDYKKYPK
;
A
#
# COMPACT_ATOMS: atom_id res chain seq x y z
N MET A 1 22.24 13.28 11.96
CA MET A 1 21.79 12.35 10.90
C MET A 1 20.30 12.12 11.13
N VAL A 2 19.45 12.20 10.10
CA VAL A 2 17.99 11.98 10.26
C VAL A 2 17.72 10.48 10.40
N LYS A 3 17.08 10.07 11.51
CA LYS A 3 16.68 8.68 11.72
C LYS A 3 15.23 8.47 11.28
N VAL A 4 14.99 7.38 10.57
CA VAL A 4 13.69 7.03 9.98
C VAL A 4 13.23 5.70 10.54
N ALA A 5 11.97 5.62 10.99
CA ALA A 5 11.32 4.37 11.37
C ALA A 5 10.31 3.93 10.31
N ILE A 6 10.25 2.63 10.04
CA ILE A 6 9.26 2.01 9.15
C ILE A 6 8.31 1.17 10.01
N ALA A 7 7.09 1.68 10.24
CA ALA A 7 6.05 0.92 10.93
C ALA A 7 5.41 -0.08 9.96
N GLY A 8 5.23 -1.34 10.37
CA GLY A 8 4.80 -2.41 9.46
C GLY A 8 5.91 -2.97 8.56
N GLY A 9 7.19 -2.82 8.96
CA GLY A 9 8.38 -3.27 8.22
C GLY A 9 8.39 -4.75 7.79
N THR A 10 7.62 -5.62 8.44
CA THR A 10 7.53 -7.06 8.10
C THR A 10 6.53 -7.38 6.97
N GLY A 11 5.67 -6.42 6.60
CA GLY A 11 4.74 -6.55 5.48
C GLY A 11 5.43 -6.40 4.12
N VAL A 12 4.72 -6.73 3.03
CA VAL A 12 5.26 -6.66 1.65
C VAL A 12 5.81 -5.26 1.33
N MET A 13 5.05 -4.21 1.69
CA MET A 13 5.47 -2.83 1.48
C MET A 13 6.65 -2.45 2.38
N GLY A 14 6.59 -2.81 3.67
CA GLY A 14 7.64 -2.53 4.64
C GLY A 14 9.00 -3.13 4.25
N LYS A 15 9.01 -4.39 3.81
CA LYS A 15 10.21 -5.07 3.30
C LYS A 15 10.78 -4.42 2.04
N THR A 16 9.93 -3.86 1.19
CA THR A 16 10.37 -3.15 -0.02
C THR A 16 11.11 -1.85 0.31
N LEU A 17 10.76 -1.21 1.42
CA LEU A 17 11.43 0.00 1.92
C LEU A 17 12.75 -0.31 2.64
N ASP A 18 12.98 -1.57 3.00
CA ASP A 18 14.13 -2.08 3.77
C ASP A 18 15.38 -2.37 2.90
N ILE A 19 15.22 -2.45 1.56
CA ILE A 19 16.18 -3.10 0.64
C ILE A 19 17.47 -2.26 0.40
N ASN A 20 17.54 -1.00 0.82
CA ASN A 20 18.67 -0.13 0.45
C ASN A 20 19.89 -0.20 1.39
N THR A 21 19.94 -1.12 2.35
CA THR A 21 21.08 -1.20 3.27
C THR A 21 21.73 -2.58 3.25
N LYS A 22 23.04 -2.63 2.98
CA LYS A 22 23.88 -3.85 3.09
C LYS A 22 24.11 -4.29 4.54
N THR A 23 23.33 -3.77 5.49
CA THR A 23 23.54 -3.85 6.94
C THR A 23 22.26 -4.30 7.62
N SER A 24 22.38 -5.08 8.70
CA SER A 24 21.25 -5.44 9.55
C SER A 24 20.63 -4.17 10.14
N ILE A 25 19.38 -3.87 9.77
CA ILE A 25 18.63 -2.75 10.36
C ILE A 25 18.07 -3.19 11.72
N PRO A 26 18.13 -2.35 12.76
CA PRO A 26 17.53 -2.67 14.05
C PRO A 26 16.02 -2.88 13.94
N HIS A 27 15.52 -3.98 14.48
CA HIS A 27 14.09 -4.23 14.64
C HIS A 27 13.66 -3.87 16.07
N VAL A 28 12.63 -3.05 16.18
CA VAL A 28 12.00 -2.70 17.46
C VAL A 28 10.58 -3.22 17.45
N VAL A 29 10.22 -4.00 18.46
CA VAL A 29 8.86 -4.51 18.67
C VAL A 29 8.14 -3.52 19.58
N VAL A 30 6.94 -3.11 19.19
CA VAL A 30 6.10 -2.15 19.91
C VAL A 30 4.65 -2.61 19.94
N ASP A 31 3.89 -2.18 20.94
CA ASP A 31 2.44 -2.30 20.96
C ASP A 31 1.79 -1.00 20.48
N TYR A 32 1.11 -1.03 19.34
CA TYR A 32 0.44 0.15 18.80
C TYR A 32 -0.80 0.59 19.58
N ASN A 33 -1.19 -0.14 20.63
CA ASN A 33 -2.24 0.28 21.55
C ASN A 33 -1.70 1.13 22.72
N ASP A 34 -0.39 1.16 22.95
CA ASP A 34 0.24 1.94 24.02
C ASP A 34 0.91 3.19 23.45
N ILE A 35 0.17 4.31 23.46
CA ILE A 35 0.65 5.58 22.90
C ILE A 35 1.84 6.13 23.70
N GLU A 36 1.86 5.96 25.02
CA GLU A 36 2.94 6.49 25.87
C GLU A 36 4.25 5.75 25.63
N ASP A 37 4.18 4.42 25.51
CA ASP A 37 5.33 3.60 25.14
C ASP A 37 5.84 3.96 23.74
N LEU A 38 4.94 4.13 22.76
CA LEU A 38 5.33 4.58 21.42
C LEU A 38 6.07 5.92 21.45
N VAL A 39 5.63 6.89 22.25
CA VAL A 39 6.35 8.17 22.39
C VAL A 39 7.77 7.95 22.91
N LYS A 40 7.92 7.16 23.97
CA LYS A 40 9.24 6.85 24.55
C LYS A 40 10.15 6.19 23.53
N VAL A 41 9.66 5.18 22.82
CA VAL A 41 10.42 4.49 21.77
C VAL A 41 10.84 5.47 20.66
N LEU A 42 9.95 6.35 20.20
CA LEU A 42 10.29 7.36 19.20
C LEU A 42 11.39 8.31 19.68
N GLU A 43 11.35 8.73 20.94
CA GLU A 43 12.34 9.63 21.55
C GLU A 43 13.67 8.94 21.85
N GLU A 44 13.65 7.75 22.45
CA GLU A 44 14.83 6.94 22.77
C GLU A 44 15.66 6.61 21.52
N HIS A 45 14.98 6.30 20.42
CA HIS A 45 15.63 6.04 19.15
C HIS A 45 15.90 7.30 18.33
N GLU A 46 15.48 8.49 18.80
CA GLU A 46 15.58 9.78 18.12
C GLU A 46 14.96 9.76 16.70
N ILE A 47 13.79 9.13 16.56
CA ILE A 47 13.10 8.96 15.29
C ILE A 47 12.53 10.31 14.83
N HIS A 48 13.11 10.85 13.76
CA HIS A 48 12.67 12.12 13.19
C HIS A 48 11.54 11.95 12.17
N THR A 49 11.55 10.85 11.42
CA THR A 49 10.60 10.59 10.33
C THR A 49 10.00 9.20 10.45
N ILE A 50 8.69 9.11 10.30
CA ILE A 50 7.95 7.84 10.31
C ILE A 50 7.41 7.57 8.92
N ILE A 51 7.56 6.32 8.46
CA ILE A 51 6.88 5.78 7.28
C ILE A 51 5.97 4.65 7.74
N SER A 52 4.66 4.87 7.67
CA SER A 52 3.66 3.86 7.98
C SER A 52 3.41 2.98 6.75
N ALA A 53 3.69 1.68 6.87
CA ALA A 53 3.48 0.66 5.84
C ALA A 53 2.48 -0.42 6.28
N PHE A 54 1.51 -0.06 7.13
CA PHE A 54 0.45 -0.98 7.54
C PHE A 54 -0.45 -1.40 6.38
N GLY A 55 -0.86 -2.66 6.38
CA GLY A 55 -1.89 -3.14 5.45
C GLY A 55 -3.26 -2.54 5.76
N ILE A 56 -4.11 -2.42 4.73
CA ILE A 56 -5.50 -1.94 4.84
C ILE A 56 -6.43 -3.08 5.26
N ASN A 57 -6.01 -3.88 6.25
CA ASN A 57 -6.77 -5.03 6.74
C ASN A 57 -7.12 -4.83 8.22
N GLY A 58 -8.35 -5.18 8.59
CA GLY A 58 -8.82 -5.12 9.97
C GLY A 58 -8.76 -3.72 10.56
N THR A 59 -8.21 -3.61 11.77
CA THR A 59 -8.12 -2.36 12.56
C THR A 59 -6.80 -1.62 12.40
N SER A 60 -5.92 -2.05 11.49
CA SER A 60 -4.55 -1.55 11.38
C SER A 60 -4.47 -0.04 11.09
N LEU A 61 -5.34 0.48 10.22
CA LEU A 61 -5.39 1.92 9.94
C LEU A 61 -6.17 2.69 11.02
N SER A 62 -7.30 2.17 11.46
CA SER A 62 -8.18 2.88 12.40
C SER A 62 -7.61 2.96 13.81
N ILE A 63 -6.81 1.97 14.23
CA ILE A 63 -6.22 1.91 15.57
C ILE A 63 -4.72 2.16 15.49
N SER A 64 -3.96 1.27 14.82
CA SER A 64 -2.50 1.32 14.90
C SER A 64 -1.90 2.57 14.26
N GLN A 65 -2.35 2.95 13.06
CA GLN A 65 -1.89 4.19 12.45
C GLN A 65 -2.35 5.42 13.21
N ALA A 66 -3.62 5.45 13.65
CA ALA A 66 -4.15 6.59 14.40
C ALA A 66 -3.37 6.83 15.70
N ASN A 67 -3.06 5.76 16.44
CA ASN A 67 -2.27 5.84 17.67
C ASN A 67 -0.81 6.23 17.40
N LEU A 68 -0.21 5.70 16.32
CA LEU A 68 1.14 6.10 15.92
C LEU A 68 1.19 7.59 15.52
N THR A 69 0.17 8.11 14.86
CA THR A 69 0.05 9.56 14.55
C THR A 69 -0.02 10.39 15.84
N LYS A 70 -0.81 9.95 16.83
CA LYS A 70 -0.89 10.64 18.13
C LYS A 70 0.44 10.61 18.88
N ALA A 71 1.14 9.47 18.86
CA ALA A 71 2.46 9.35 19.46
C ALA A 71 3.49 10.24 18.74
N ALA A 72 3.45 10.28 17.41
CA ALA A 72 4.33 11.12 16.60
C ALA A 72 4.12 12.61 16.90
N GLU A 73 2.88 13.08 17.02
CA GLU A 73 2.58 14.47 17.39
C GLU A 73 3.04 14.80 18.81
N SER A 74 2.95 13.84 19.74
CA SER A 74 3.37 14.03 21.13
C SER A 74 4.88 13.95 21.33
N SER A 75 5.61 13.35 20.37
CA SER A 75 7.06 13.18 20.41
C SER A 75 7.79 14.48 20.13
N SER A 76 8.74 14.84 20.99
CA SER A 76 9.55 16.04 20.82
C SER A 76 10.48 15.99 19.59
N VAL A 77 10.88 14.78 19.18
CA VAL A 77 11.86 14.55 18.09
C VAL A 77 11.22 14.27 16.73
N THR A 78 9.98 13.76 16.71
CA THR A 78 9.31 13.41 15.46
C THR A 78 8.80 14.66 14.76
N LYS A 79 9.06 14.79 13.46
CA LYS A 79 8.66 15.96 12.65
C LYS A 79 7.93 15.58 11.37
N ARG A 80 8.21 14.41 10.80
CA ARG A 80 7.67 13.98 9.50
C ARG A 80 6.91 12.67 9.58
N PHE A 81 5.82 12.58 8.83
CA PHE A 81 4.98 11.39 8.78
C PHE A 81 4.52 11.07 7.35
N ILE A 82 4.79 9.86 6.87
CA ILE A 82 4.19 9.30 5.66
C ILE A 82 3.14 8.28 6.10
N PRO A 83 1.83 8.52 5.89
CA PRO A 83 0.80 7.54 6.20
C PRO A 83 0.84 6.36 5.23
N SER A 84 0.21 5.25 5.61
CA SER A 84 -0.03 4.13 4.71
C SER A 84 -1.04 4.55 3.64
N SER A 85 -0.49 4.96 2.49
CA SER A 85 -1.26 5.51 1.37
C SER A 85 -0.86 4.96 0.01
N PHE A 86 -0.01 3.93 -0.02
CA PHE A 86 0.69 3.40 -1.20
C PHE A 86 -0.27 2.80 -2.25
N ALA A 87 -1.02 3.67 -2.92
CA ALA A 87 -2.09 3.34 -3.85
C ALA A 87 -2.40 4.51 -4.80
N ILE A 88 -3.51 4.40 -5.53
CA ILE A 88 -4.10 5.49 -6.31
C ILE A 88 -4.76 6.55 -5.40
N LYS A 89 -5.02 7.73 -5.97
CA LYS A 89 -5.85 8.74 -5.31
C LYS A 89 -7.32 8.30 -5.30
N TYR A 90 -7.92 8.23 -4.11
CA TYR A 90 -9.32 7.90 -3.94
C TYR A 90 -10.20 9.16 -3.88
N PRO A 91 -11.37 9.18 -4.54
CA PRO A 91 -12.41 10.16 -4.23
C PRO A 91 -13.06 9.84 -2.88
N VAL A 92 -13.47 10.86 -2.12
CA VAL A 92 -14.15 10.68 -0.81
C VAL A 92 -15.44 9.87 -0.96
N SER A 93 -16.18 10.05 -2.06
CA SER A 93 -17.37 9.24 -2.37
C SER A 93 -17.08 7.76 -2.56
N GLY A 94 -15.82 7.36 -2.76
CA GLY A 94 -15.39 5.96 -2.85
C GLY A 94 -15.69 5.15 -1.59
N THR A 95 -15.84 5.81 -0.43
CA THR A 95 -16.24 5.16 0.84
C THR A 95 -17.62 4.49 0.77
N GLN A 96 -18.52 4.98 -0.09
CA GLN A 96 -19.85 4.39 -0.30
C GLN A 96 -19.78 3.04 -1.00
N ILE A 97 -18.71 2.81 -1.77
CA ILE A 97 -18.49 1.59 -2.57
C ILE A 97 -17.53 0.66 -1.82
N LEU A 98 -16.50 1.23 -1.18
CA LEU A 98 -15.48 0.52 -0.43
C LEU A 98 -15.40 1.09 1.00
N PRO A 99 -16.26 0.64 1.92
CA PRO A 99 -16.29 1.13 3.30
C PRO A 99 -14.94 1.13 4.03
N PRO A 100 -13.99 0.18 3.80
CA PRO A 100 -12.66 0.24 4.39
C PRO A 100 -11.85 1.51 4.06
N LEU A 101 -12.19 2.25 2.99
CA LEU A 101 -11.57 3.54 2.70
C LEU A 101 -11.87 4.62 3.75
N GLN A 102 -12.89 4.43 4.59
CA GLN A 102 -13.22 5.40 5.63
C GLN A 102 -12.03 5.59 6.58
N SER A 103 -11.40 4.50 7.04
CA SER A 103 -10.23 4.57 7.92
C SER A 103 -9.01 5.23 7.27
N TYR A 104 -8.89 5.16 5.94
CA TYR A 104 -7.88 5.90 5.20
C TYR A 104 -8.13 7.41 5.27
N PHE A 105 -9.36 7.86 5.01
CA PHE A 105 -9.70 9.29 5.11
C PHE A 105 -9.65 9.81 6.54
N ASP A 106 -10.14 9.05 7.51
CA ASP A 106 -10.07 9.41 8.94
C ASP A 106 -8.61 9.63 9.38
N SER A 107 -7.69 8.80 8.88
CA SER A 107 -6.25 8.96 9.15
C SER A 107 -5.69 10.25 8.57
N LEU A 108 -6.11 10.64 7.36
CA LEU A 108 -5.68 11.90 6.75
C LEU A 108 -6.27 13.10 7.47
N ASP A 109 -7.53 13.00 7.91
CA ASP A 109 -8.17 14.06 8.68
C ASP A 109 -7.50 14.25 10.04
N LEU A 110 -7.09 13.16 10.70
CA LEU A 110 -6.27 13.23 11.91
C LEU A 110 -4.92 13.91 11.64
N LEU A 111 -4.21 13.57 10.57
CA LEU A 111 -2.93 14.21 10.24
C LEU A 111 -3.07 15.72 9.98
N LYS A 112 -4.20 16.19 9.44
CA LYS A 112 -4.47 17.63 9.25
C LYS A 112 -4.59 18.39 10.57
N THR A 113 -4.92 17.72 11.68
CA THR A 113 -5.01 18.39 13.00
C THR A 113 -3.67 18.44 13.73
N THR A 114 -2.63 17.81 13.19
CA THR A 114 -1.29 17.74 13.79
C THR A 114 -0.38 18.86 13.29
N SER A 115 0.74 19.07 13.99
CA SER A 115 1.82 19.97 13.55
C SER A 115 2.87 19.26 12.69
N LEU A 116 2.74 17.94 12.49
CA LEU A 116 3.63 17.13 11.67
C LEU A 116 3.66 17.58 10.20
N GLU A 117 4.84 17.55 9.60
CA GLU A 117 5.00 17.60 8.14
C GLU A 117 4.62 16.23 7.55
N TRP A 118 3.58 16.16 6.72
CA TRP A 118 3.16 14.89 6.14
C TRP A 118 2.94 14.96 4.63
N ALA A 119 3.15 13.83 3.98
CA ALA A 119 2.96 13.67 2.54
C ALA A 119 2.33 12.31 2.24
N VAL A 120 1.33 12.34 1.36
CA VAL A 120 0.68 11.12 0.83
C VAL A 120 1.46 10.66 -0.38
N VAL A 121 1.89 9.40 -0.37
CA VAL A 121 2.57 8.77 -1.51
C VAL A 121 1.54 8.05 -2.37
N HIS A 122 1.40 8.48 -3.62
CA HIS A 122 0.58 7.82 -4.62
C HIS A 122 1.46 7.13 -5.67
N ASN A 123 1.72 5.84 -5.50
CA ASN A 123 2.53 5.03 -6.42
C ASN A 123 1.69 4.24 -7.43
N GLY A 124 0.36 4.42 -7.44
CA GLY A 124 -0.54 3.73 -8.37
C GLY A 124 -0.88 2.31 -7.92
N THR A 125 -1.07 1.41 -8.88
CA THR A 125 -1.39 0.01 -8.63
C THR A 125 -0.15 -0.85 -8.78
N PHE A 126 0.15 -1.71 -7.81
CA PHE A 126 1.25 -2.67 -7.92
C PHE A 126 1.00 -3.65 -9.07
N LEU A 127 2.02 -3.91 -9.90
CA LEU A 127 1.88 -4.78 -11.07
C LEU A 127 1.54 -6.23 -10.69
N ASP A 128 1.87 -6.68 -9.48
CA ASP A 128 1.48 -8.01 -8.96
C ASP A 128 -0.04 -8.24 -8.93
N TYR A 129 -0.85 -7.17 -8.95
CA TYR A 129 -2.31 -7.28 -9.09
C TYR A 129 -2.73 -7.81 -10.46
N PHE A 130 -2.00 -7.48 -11.52
CA PHE A 130 -2.34 -7.85 -12.90
C PHE A 130 -1.57 -9.08 -13.36
N PHE A 131 -0.34 -9.19 -12.89
CA PHE A 131 0.55 -10.29 -13.20
C PHE A 131 0.94 -10.89 -11.86
N PRO A 132 0.24 -11.92 -11.36
CA PRO A 132 0.82 -12.73 -10.30
C PRO A 132 2.23 -13.07 -10.76
N LEU A 133 3.24 -12.85 -9.90
CA LEU A 133 4.66 -13.05 -10.21
C LEU A 133 4.78 -14.19 -11.22
N PRO A 134 5.24 -13.89 -12.45
CA PRO A 134 5.00 -14.79 -13.56
C PRO A 134 5.59 -16.14 -13.16
N SER A 135 4.89 -17.24 -13.47
CA SER A 135 5.41 -18.58 -13.19
C SER A 135 6.84 -18.77 -13.73
N THR A 136 7.22 -17.99 -14.75
CA THR A 136 8.58 -17.90 -15.29
C THR A 136 9.63 -17.36 -14.30
N ALA A 137 9.26 -16.53 -13.32
CA ALA A 137 10.13 -16.18 -12.20
C ALA A 137 10.39 -17.40 -11.30
N LEU A 138 9.41 -18.31 -11.18
CA LEU A 138 9.58 -19.59 -10.49
C LEU A 138 10.50 -20.53 -11.27
N ASP A 139 10.45 -20.45 -12.60
CA ASP A 139 11.29 -21.22 -13.53
C ASP A 139 12.70 -20.63 -13.73
N LEU A 140 13.07 -19.56 -13.02
CA LEU A 140 14.43 -19.03 -13.09
C LEU A 140 15.43 -20.08 -12.59
N PRO A 141 16.50 -20.40 -13.36
CA PRO A 141 17.48 -21.41 -12.96
C PRO A 141 18.20 -21.04 -11.66
N GLU A 142 18.25 -19.75 -11.33
CA GLU A 142 18.67 -19.24 -10.03
C GLU A 142 17.80 -18.04 -9.66
N TRP A 143 17.24 -18.06 -8.45
CA TRP A 143 16.41 -16.96 -7.96
C TRP A 143 17.30 -15.80 -7.49
N PRO A 144 17.13 -14.59 -8.03
CA PRO A 144 17.85 -13.45 -7.51
C PRO A 144 17.38 -13.17 -6.09
N ARG A 145 18.33 -12.74 -5.23
CA ARG A 145 18.04 -12.34 -3.85
C ARG A 145 17.08 -11.14 -3.78
N GLU A 146 16.95 -10.38 -4.87
CA GLU A 146 16.07 -9.23 -5.02
C GLU A 146 15.30 -9.31 -6.34
N LEU A 147 13.98 -9.12 -6.28
CA LEU A 147 13.13 -8.83 -7.44
C LEU A 147 12.61 -7.41 -7.27
N ARG A 148 12.77 -6.56 -8.29
CA ARG A 148 12.39 -5.13 -8.24
C ARG A 148 11.21 -4.88 -9.16
N ILE A 149 10.27 -4.09 -8.67
CA ILE A 149 9.13 -3.59 -9.45
C ILE A 149 9.28 -2.09 -9.55
N VAL A 150 9.47 -1.60 -10.77
CA VAL A 150 9.58 -0.17 -11.07
C VAL A 150 8.20 0.31 -11.52
N GLY A 151 7.71 1.40 -10.91
CA GLY A 151 6.45 2.00 -11.31
C GLY A 151 6.54 2.64 -12.70
N GLU A 152 5.50 2.47 -13.51
CA GLU A 152 5.33 3.14 -14.79
C GLU A 152 3.90 3.67 -14.92
N THR A 153 3.72 4.82 -15.60
CA THR A 153 2.39 5.36 -15.91
C THR A 153 1.97 4.91 -17.32
N LEU A 154 1.09 3.92 -17.40
CA LEU A 154 0.64 3.32 -18.66
C LEU A 154 -0.90 3.37 -18.79
N THR A 155 -1.37 3.34 -20.03
CA THR A 155 -2.77 3.01 -20.32
C THR A 155 -2.94 1.49 -20.37
N PHE A 156 -4.14 0.98 -20.10
CA PHE A 156 -4.43 -0.46 -20.26
C PHE A 156 -4.10 -0.98 -21.66
N ASN A 157 -4.33 -0.19 -22.72
CA ASN A 157 -3.97 -0.57 -24.09
C ASN A 157 -2.44 -0.75 -24.27
N LYS A 158 -1.62 0.10 -23.63
CA LYS A 158 -0.17 -0.07 -23.64
C LYS A 158 0.25 -1.28 -22.82
N LEU A 159 -0.37 -1.49 -21.65
CA LEU A 159 -0.11 -2.65 -20.81
C LEU A 159 -0.40 -3.97 -21.55
N ILE A 160 -1.54 -4.06 -22.24
CA ILE A 160 -1.90 -5.24 -23.06
C ILE A 160 -0.86 -5.43 -24.16
N THR A 161 -0.51 -4.38 -24.91
CA THR A 161 0.53 -4.48 -25.96
C THR A 161 1.85 -5.03 -25.41
N LEU A 162 2.31 -4.56 -24.25
CA LEU A 162 3.52 -5.06 -23.61
C LEU A 162 3.39 -6.53 -23.19
N ALA A 163 2.27 -6.91 -22.59
CA ALA A 163 2.00 -8.28 -22.18
C ALA A 163 1.94 -9.25 -23.37
N GLU A 164 1.33 -8.84 -24.49
CA GLU A 164 1.29 -9.65 -25.72
C GLU A 164 2.68 -9.86 -26.31
N ASN A 165 3.49 -8.80 -26.35
CA ASN A 165 4.87 -8.87 -26.84
C ASN A 165 5.75 -9.77 -25.95
N ALA A 166 5.58 -9.71 -24.63
CA ALA A 166 6.35 -10.51 -23.69
C ALA A 166 5.95 -11.99 -23.70
N THR A 167 4.66 -12.30 -23.88
CA THR A 167 4.13 -13.68 -23.81
C THR A 167 4.02 -14.37 -25.16
N GLY A 168 4.04 -13.61 -26.26
CA GLY A 168 3.73 -14.10 -27.61
C GLY A 168 2.27 -14.49 -27.82
N LYS A 169 1.38 -14.20 -26.86
CA LYS A 169 -0.04 -14.55 -26.90
C LYS A 169 -0.88 -13.29 -27.09
N LYS A 170 -2.04 -13.43 -27.74
CA LYS A 170 -3.04 -12.35 -27.85
C LYS A 170 -4.07 -12.47 -26.74
N PHE A 171 -4.53 -11.32 -26.23
CA PHE A 171 -5.61 -11.27 -25.24
C PHE A 171 -6.95 -10.97 -25.93
N ASP A 172 -8.04 -11.56 -25.44
CA ASP A 172 -9.38 -11.10 -25.80
C ASP A 172 -9.69 -9.83 -25.00
N VAL A 173 -9.79 -8.69 -25.69
CA VAL A 173 -9.97 -7.37 -25.07
C VAL A 173 -11.42 -6.94 -25.22
N LYS A 174 -12.05 -6.59 -24.09
CA LYS A 174 -13.41 -6.07 -24.03
C LYS A 174 -13.39 -4.65 -23.46
N TYR A 175 -14.25 -3.78 -23.99
CA TYR A 175 -14.37 -2.40 -23.56
C TYR A 175 -15.77 -2.17 -22.97
N ASP A 176 -15.83 -1.91 -21.66
CA ASP A 176 -17.05 -1.49 -21.00
C ASP A 176 -17.22 0.03 -21.09
N SER A 177 -18.46 0.50 -21.30
CA SER A 177 -18.73 1.93 -21.39
C SER A 177 -18.85 2.54 -19.99
N LEU A 178 -18.62 3.86 -19.87
CA LEU A 178 -18.83 4.55 -18.59
C LEU A 178 -20.28 4.42 -18.09
N GLU A 179 -21.25 4.28 -18.99
CA GLU A 179 -22.65 4.11 -18.62
C GLU A 179 -22.93 2.75 -17.97
N THR A 180 -22.33 1.67 -18.49
CA THR A 180 -22.48 0.32 -17.92
C THR A 180 -21.73 0.23 -16.59
N LEU A 181 -20.51 0.76 -16.53
CA LEU A 181 -19.72 0.79 -15.29
C LEU A 181 -20.42 1.53 -14.14
N LYS A 182 -21.08 2.67 -14.43
CA LYS A 182 -21.87 3.41 -13.43
C LYS A 182 -23.07 2.63 -12.89
N LYS A 183 -23.57 1.66 -13.64
CA LYS A 183 -24.66 0.76 -13.23
C LYS A 183 -24.14 -0.54 -12.61
N SER A 184 -22.84 -0.62 -12.31
CA SER A 184 -22.16 -1.84 -11.86
C SER A 184 -22.30 -3.01 -12.84
N GLN A 185 -22.48 -2.71 -14.13
CA GLN A 185 -22.53 -3.70 -15.20
C GLN A 185 -21.14 -3.78 -15.84
N ILE A 186 -20.48 -4.92 -15.65
CA ILE A 186 -19.14 -5.20 -16.17
C ILE A 186 -19.21 -6.39 -17.13
N THR A 187 -18.29 -6.45 -18.10
CA THR A 187 -18.10 -7.66 -18.89
C THR A 187 -17.69 -8.82 -17.98
N GLU A 188 -18.40 -9.93 -18.10
CA GLU A 188 -18.11 -11.14 -17.32
C GLU A 188 -16.82 -11.79 -17.84
N LEU A 189 -15.83 -11.94 -16.97
CA LEU A 189 -14.56 -12.60 -17.28
C LEU A 189 -14.67 -14.08 -16.88
N PRO A 190 -13.95 -15.00 -17.56
CA PRO A 190 -13.98 -16.43 -17.25
C PRO A 190 -13.69 -16.78 -15.79
N GLY A 191 -12.95 -15.91 -15.07
CA GLY A 191 -12.66 -16.09 -13.65
C GLY A 191 -13.84 -15.85 -12.70
N HIS A 192 -14.81 -15.00 -13.09
CA HIS A 192 -15.91 -14.59 -12.21
C HIS A 192 -16.84 -15.74 -11.82
N GLU A 193 -17.01 -16.74 -12.70
CA GLU A 193 -17.83 -17.93 -12.41
C GLU A 193 -17.37 -18.65 -11.14
N ASN A 194 -16.06 -18.70 -10.90
CA ASN A 194 -15.49 -19.35 -9.71
C ASN A 194 -15.74 -18.54 -8.44
N ASP A 195 -15.86 -17.22 -8.56
CA ASP A 195 -16.02 -16.29 -7.45
C ASP A 195 -17.47 -16.18 -6.97
N TYR A 196 -18.46 -16.53 -7.80
CA TYR A 196 -19.88 -16.49 -7.43
C TYR A 196 -20.26 -17.37 -6.24
N LYS A 197 -19.42 -18.34 -5.88
CA LYS A 197 -19.58 -19.14 -4.65
C LYS A 197 -19.33 -18.31 -3.38
N LYS A 198 -18.53 -17.25 -3.47
CA LYS A 198 -18.18 -16.35 -2.35
C LYS A 198 -18.87 -14.99 -2.46
N TYR A 199 -19.07 -14.51 -3.69
CA TYR A 199 -19.62 -13.20 -3.98
C TYR A 199 -20.82 -13.35 -4.93
N PRO A 200 -22.06 -13.47 -4.42
CA PRO A 200 -23.23 -13.66 -5.27
C PRO A 200 -23.42 -12.47 -6.22
N LYS A 201 -24.03 -12.76 -7.37
CA LYS A 201 -24.27 -11.82 -8.47
C LYS A 201 -25.25 -10.71 -8.11
#